data_AF-A0A7Y5FIZ5-F1
#
_entry.id   AF-A0A7Y5FIZ5-F1
#
_cell.length_a   1.000
_cell.length_b   1.000
_cell.length_c   1.000
_cell.angle_alpha   90.00
_cell.angle_beta   90.00
_cell.angle_gamma   90.00
#
_symmetry.space_group_name_H-M   'P 1'
#
loop_
_entity.id
_entity.type
_entity.pdbx_description
1 polymer ?
#
loop_
_entity_poly.entity_id
_entity_poly.type
_entity_poly.pdbx_seq_one_letter_code
_entity_poly.pdbx_strand_id
1 'polypeptide(L)'
;MPQQSKLSLPTSDLSQFEGLALEDAIDLLKAYMFQSRQARFLKSGVRLYFSKASGLVFLADDRLNVAMVDNGELRQWAACRSCGAEGFVGEEDLEIANGFTCRVCREQKAE
;
A
#
# COMPACT_ATOMS: atom_id res chain seq x y z
N MET A 1 15.86 -26.80 12.23
CA MET A 1 15.80 -25.48 11.59
C MET A 1 14.35 -25.22 11.22
N PRO A 2 13.71 -24.13 11.68
CA PRO A 2 12.34 -23.85 11.29
C PRO A 2 12.33 -23.53 9.79
N GLN A 3 11.49 -24.22 9.03
CA GLN A 3 11.26 -23.91 7.62
C GLN A 3 10.65 -22.51 7.58
N GLN A 4 11.41 -21.53 7.10
CA GLN A 4 10.84 -20.24 6.72
C GLN A 4 9.81 -20.53 5.63
N SER A 5 8.53 -20.37 5.96
CA SER A 5 7.47 -20.33 4.97
C SER A 5 7.89 -19.34 3.90
N LYS A 6 7.98 -19.79 2.64
CA LYS A 6 8.27 -18.90 1.51
C LYS A 6 7.21 -17.82 1.50
N LEU A 7 7.53 -16.62 1.99
CA LEU A 7 6.68 -15.45 1.76
C LEU A 7 6.61 -15.28 0.25
N SER A 8 5.42 -15.44 -0.31
CA SER A 8 5.20 -15.17 -1.72
C SER A 8 5.28 -13.66 -1.93
N LEU A 9 6.26 -13.21 -2.70
CA LEU A 9 6.33 -11.81 -3.10
C LEU A 9 5.05 -11.43 -3.87
N PRO A 10 4.59 -10.17 -3.76
CA PRO A 10 3.51 -9.66 -4.59
C PRO A 10 3.85 -9.82 -6.07
N THR A 11 2.84 -10.14 -6.88
CA THR A 11 2.99 -10.36 -8.33
C THR A 11 2.21 -9.30 -9.10
N SER A 12 2.73 -8.92 -10.27
CA SER A 12 2.03 -8.08 -11.26
C SER A 12 1.50 -8.89 -12.44
N ASP A 13 1.61 -10.22 -12.38
CA ASP A 13 1.09 -11.14 -13.40
C ASP A 13 -0.43 -11.30 -13.23
N LEU A 14 -1.19 -10.66 -14.13
CA LEU A 14 -2.65 -10.66 -14.11
C LEU A 14 -3.27 -12.06 -14.22
N SER A 15 -2.54 -13.05 -14.77
CA SER A 15 -3.05 -14.43 -14.80
C SER A 15 -3.19 -15.05 -13.42
N GLN A 16 -2.59 -14.43 -12.39
CA GLN A 16 -2.66 -14.86 -11.00
C GLN A 16 -3.71 -14.10 -10.19
N PHE A 17 -4.46 -13.19 -10.82
CA PHE A 17 -5.57 -12.47 -10.21
C PHE A 17 -6.85 -13.26 -10.52
N GLU A 18 -7.51 -13.74 -9.47
CA GLU A 18 -8.70 -14.58 -9.60
C GLU A 18 -9.80 -14.08 -8.66
N GLY A 19 -11.07 -14.25 -9.08
CA GLY A 19 -12.24 -13.91 -8.26
C GLY A 19 -12.20 -12.48 -7.73
N LEU A 20 -12.30 -12.35 -6.40
CA LEU A 20 -12.33 -11.06 -5.69
C LEU A 20 -11.09 -10.20 -5.98
N ALA A 21 -9.91 -10.79 -6.19
CA ALA A 21 -8.71 -10.01 -6.50
C ALA A 21 -8.83 -9.30 -7.87
N LEU A 22 -9.55 -9.89 -8.83
CA LEU A 22 -9.80 -9.23 -10.10
C LEU A 22 -10.82 -8.08 -9.94
N GLU A 23 -11.83 -8.27 -9.10
CA GLU A 23 -12.82 -7.23 -8.77
C GLU A 23 -12.16 -6.04 -8.05
N ASP A 24 -11.32 -6.32 -7.05
CA ASP A 24 -10.54 -5.30 -6.33
C ASP A 24 -9.59 -4.56 -7.28
N ALA A 25 -8.95 -5.27 -8.21
CA ALA A 25 -8.12 -4.66 -9.25
C ALA A 25 -8.93 -3.69 -10.12
N ILE A 26 -10.14 -4.09 -10.53
CA ILE A 26 -11.03 -3.25 -11.34
C ILE A 26 -11.39 -1.98 -10.57
N ASP A 27 -11.80 -2.09 -9.31
CA ASP A 27 -12.20 -0.92 -8.52
C ASP A 27 -11.03 0.00 -8.20
N LEU A 28 -9.86 -0.56 -7.93
CA LEU A 28 -8.62 0.21 -7.77
C LEU A 28 -8.21 0.95 -9.05
N LEU A 29 -8.31 0.30 -10.22
CA LEU A 29 -8.02 0.94 -11.50
C LEU A 29 -9.04 2.02 -11.86
N LYS A 30 -10.34 1.83 -11.55
CA LYS A 30 -11.36 2.88 -11.68
C LYS A 30 -11.01 4.08 -10.81
N ALA A 31 -10.73 3.84 -9.52
CA ALA A 31 -10.36 4.90 -8.58
C ALA A 31 -9.13 5.67 -9.09
N TYR A 32 -8.09 4.96 -9.54
CA TYR A 32 -6.91 5.57 -10.13
C TYR A 32 -7.20 6.39 -11.39
N MET A 33 -8.04 5.90 -12.31
CA MET A 33 -8.43 6.62 -13.51
C MET A 33 -9.07 7.98 -13.18
N PHE A 34 -9.94 8.03 -12.17
CA PHE A 34 -10.67 9.25 -11.80
C PHE A 34 -9.92 10.15 -10.81
N GLN A 35 -9.09 9.58 -9.93
CA GLN A 35 -8.49 10.27 -8.79
C GLN A 35 -6.95 10.40 -8.88
N SER A 36 -6.29 9.88 -9.93
CA SER A 36 -4.83 9.92 -10.08
C SER A 36 -4.22 11.33 -9.94
N ARG A 37 -4.94 12.38 -10.36
CA ARG A 37 -4.49 13.77 -10.20
C ARG A 37 -4.48 14.24 -8.74
N GLN A 38 -5.31 13.64 -7.90
CA GLN A 38 -5.41 13.90 -6.46
C GLN A 38 -4.39 13.06 -5.69
N ALA A 39 -4.10 11.85 -6.17
CA ALA A 39 -3.07 10.94 -5.64
C ALA A 39 -1.63 11.38 -5.99
N ARG A 40 -1.26 12.61 -5.60
CA ARG A 40 0.07 13.20 -5.84
C ARG A 40 1.23 12.43 -5.20
N PHE A 41 0.94 11.51 -4.29
CA PHE A 41 1.93 10.65 -3.65
C PHE A 41 2.49 9.58 -4.61
N LEU A 42 1.69 9.09 -5.57
CA LEU A 42 2.18 8.21 -6.64
C LEU A 42 3.02 9.00 -7.65
N LYS A 43 4.18 8.44 -8.01
CA LYS A 43 5.12 8.98 -8.99
C LYS A 43 5.10 8.15 -10.27
N SER A 44 6.23 8.11 -10.99
CA SER A 44 6.37 7.31 -12.21
C SER A 44 6.43 5.81 -11.94
N GLY A 45 6.09 5.01 -12.95
CA GLY A 45 6.25 3.55 -12.90
C GLY A 45 5.18 2.83 -12.08
N VAL A 46 3.98 3.42 -11.97
CA VAL A 46 2.84 2.83 -11.26
C VAL A 46 2.48 1.47 -11.89
N ARG A 47 2.45 0.44 -11.04
CA ARG A 47 2.13 -0.95 -11.40
C ARG A 47 1.09 -1.50 -10.43
N LEU A 48 0.24 -2.39 -10.95
CA LEU A 48 -0.72 -3.15 -10.16
C LEU A 48 -0.05 -4.41 -9.61
N TYR A 49 -0.31 -4.69 -8.34
CA TYR A 49 0.21 -5.86 -7.65
C TYR A 49 -0.89 -6.58 -6.88
N PHE A 50 -0.74 -7.90 -6.79
CA PHE A 50 -1.53 -8.78 -5.93
C PHE A 50 -0.60 -9.54 -4.99
N SER A 51 -0.90 -9.47 -3.70
CA SER A 51 -0.21 -10.24 -2.67
C SER A 51 -1.01 -11.49 -2.33
N LYS A 52 -0.51 -12.66 -2.75
CA LYS A 52 -1.12 -13.95 -2.35
C LYS A 52 -1.06 -14.21 -0.85
N ALA A 53 -0.11 -13.58 -0.15
CA ALA A 53 0.05 -13.73 1.29
C ALA A 53 -1.05 -13.00 2.09
N SER A 54 -1.49 -11.83 1.62
CA SER A 54 -2.49 -11.00 2.30
C SER A 54 -3.84 -10.93 1.60
N GLY A 55 -3.94 -11.43 0.36
CA GLY A 55 -5.12 -11.26 -0.49
C GLY A 55 -5.27 -9.85 -1.07
N LEU A 56 -4.37 -8.92 -0.75
CA LEU A 56 -4.53 -7.51 -1.10
C LEU A 56 -4.09 -7.20 -2.53
N VAL A 57 -4.85 -6.32 -3.17
CA VAL A 57 -4.54 -5.71 -4.46
C VAL A 57 -4.22 -4.23 -4.26
N PHE A 58 -3.10 -3.78 -4.82
CA PHE A 58 -2.62 -2.42 -4.61
C PHE A 58 -1.84 -1.90 -5.82
N LEU A 59 -1.75 -0.58 -5.93
CA LEU A 59 -0.86 0.10 -6.87
C LEU A 59 0.42 0.47 -6.13
N ALA A 60 1.57 0.30 -6.77
CA ALA A 60 2.82 0.84 -6.27
C ALA A 60 3.65 1.48 -7.39
N ASP A 61 4.32 2.57 -7.06
CA ASP A 61 5.27 3.24 -7.96
C ASP A 61 6.71 2.76 -7.76
N ASP A 62 7.65 3.28 -8.54
CA ASP A 62 9.06 2.89 -8.46
C ASP A 62 9.75 3.31 -7.15
N ARG A 63 9.10 4.14 -6.33
CA ARG A 63 9.58 4.59 -5.02
C ARG A 63 8.90 3.87 -3.86
N LEU A 64 8.14 2.82 -4.15
CA LEU A 64 7.40 2.02 -3.17
C LEU A 64 6.31 2.82 -2.44
N ASN A 65 5.78 3.88 -3.05
CA ASN A 65 4.53 4.47 -2.56
C ASN A 65 3.38 3.54 -2.92
N VAL A 66 2.58 3.16 -1.93
CA VAL A 66 1.47 2.21 -2.10
C VAL A 66 0.14 2.95 -2.08
N ALA A 67 -0.72 2.63 -3.04
CA ALA A 67 -2.09 3.11 -3.14
C ALA A 67 -3.06 1.94 -3.03
N MET A 68 -4.10 2.12 -2.23
CA MET A 68 -5.21 1.18 -2.08
C MET A 68 -6.54 1.97 -2.07
N VAL A 69 -7.64 1.27 -2.36
CA VAL A 69 -8.98 1.86 -2.22
C VAL A 69 -9.46 1.66 -0.79
N ASP A 70 -10.02 2.72 -0.22
CA ASP A 70 -10.76 2.68 1.03
C ASP A 70 -12.02 3.52 0.86
N ASN A 71 -13.19 2.93 1.09
CA ASN A 71 -14.50 3.57 0.91
C ASN A 71 -14.67 4.29 -0.45
N GLY A 72 -14.04 3.76 -1.51
CA GLY A 72 -14.07 4.33 -2.87
C GLY A 72 -13.03 5.43 -3.14
N GLU A 73 -12.22 5.80 -2.15
CA GLU A 73 -11.16 6.79 -2.28
C GLU A 73 -9.79 6.14 -2.44
N LEU A 74 -8.97 6.68 -3.35
CA LEU A 74 -7.60 6.24 -3.55
C LEU A 74 -6.70 6.86 -2.48
N ARG A 75 -6.35 6.08 -1.46
CA ARG A 75 -5.56 6.53 -0.31
C ARG A 75 -4.16 5.93 -0.32
N GLN A 76 -3.22 6.64 0.29
CA GLN A 76 -1.85 6.14 0.47
C GLN A 76 -1.82 5.17 1.64
N TRP A 77 -1.34 3.95 1.42
CA TRP A 77 -1.01 3.00 2.49
C TRP A 77 0.46 3.12 2.86
N ALA A 78 0.78 3.07 4.14
CA ALA A 78 2.16 3.16 4.59
C ALA A 78 2.44 2.35 5.85
N ALA A 79 3.71 1.98 6.01
CA ALA A 79 4.22 1.25 7.17
C ALA A 79 5.29 2.08 7.90
N CYS A 80 5.19 2.15 9.22
CA CYS A 80 6.22 2.69 10.08
C CYS A 80 7.39 1.71 10.18
N ARG A 81 8.59 2.11 9.74
CA ARG A 81 9.81 1.30 9.84
C ARG A 81 10.34 1.13 11.27
N SER A 82 9.86 1.93 12.22
CA SER A 82 10.32 1.86 13.61
C SER A 82 9.51 0.86 14.43
N CYS A 83 8.18 0.89 14.35
CA CYS A 83 7.30 0.01 15.13
C CYS A 83 6.53 -1.02 14.30
N GLY A 84 6.57 -0.95 12.98
CA GLY A 84 5.82 -1.85 12.10
C GLY A 84 4.33 -1.54 12.00
N ALA A 85 3.84 -0.43 12.56
CA ALA A 85 2.44 -0.02 12.39
C ALA A 85 2.14 0.25 10.90
N GLU A 86 1.02 -0.24 10.41
CA GLU A 86 0.57 -0.13 9.01
C GLU A 86 -0.85 0.42 8.95
N GLY A 87 -1.18 1.13 7.87
CA GLY A 87 -2.49 1.78 7.71
C GLY A 87 -2.48 2.90 6.69
N PHE A 88 -3.61 3.60 6.58
CA PHE A 88 -3.72 4.72 5.64
C PHE A 88 -3.11 5.98 6.23
N VAL A 89 -2.41 6.73 5.38
CA VAL A 89 -1.82 8.00 5.78
C VAL A 89 -2.92 8.97 6.20
N GLY A 90 -2.75 9.58 7.38
CA GLY A 90 -3.72 10.52 7.96
C GLY A 90 -4.73 9.89 8.92
N GLU A 91 -4.73 8.56 9.10
CA GLU A 91 -5.37 7.93 10.27
C GLU A 91 -4.55 8.20 11.53
N GLU A 92 -5.21 8.23 12.69
CA GLU A 92 -4.80 8.89 13.95
C GLU A 92 -3.34 8.66 14.41
N ASP A 93 -2.67 7.61 13.94
CA ASP A 93 -1.28 7.30 14.28
C ASP A 93 -0.29 7.28 13.10
N LEU A 94 -0.78 7.26 11.86
CA LEU A 94 0.04 7.08 10.65
C LEU A 94 0.14 8.35 9.81
N GLU A 95 0.56 9.42 10.45
CA GLU A 95 1.14 10.54 9.71
C GLU A 95 2.58 10.17 9.34
N ILE A 96 2.84 9.97 8.04
CA ILE A 96 4.19 9.77 7.51
C ILE A 96 4.57 10.99 6.66
N ALA A 97 5.16 11.99 7.31
CA ALA A 97 5.80 13.10 6.62
C ALA A 97 7.31 12.83 6.55
N ASN A 98 7.87 12.72 5.35
CA ASN A 98 9.32 12.74 5.07
C ASN A 98 10.21 11.68 5.74
N GLY A 99 9.70 10.47 6.05
CA GLY A 99 10.60 9.39 6.44
C GLY A 99 9.97 8.31 7.29
N PHE A 100 9.10 7.49 6.68
CA PHE A 100 8.70 6.14 7.12
C PHE A 100 8.47 5.92 8.63
N THR A 101 8.16 6.94 9.43
CA THR A 101 8.11 6.86 10.88
C THR A 101 6.83 7.54 11.33
N CYS A 102 5.97 6.79 12.01
CA CYS A 102 4.71 7.27 12.54
C CYS A 102 4.92 8.37 13.58
N ARG A 103 3.87 9.16 13.85
CA ARG A 103 3.92 10.25 14.84
C ARG A 103 4.35 9.75 16.22
N VAL A 104 3.77 8.64 16.67
CA VAL A 104 4.07 8.00 17.97
C VAL A 104 5.57 7.71 18.13
N CYS A 105 6.20 7.09 17.13
CA CYS A 105 7.64 6.79 17.19
C CYS A 105 8.53 8.02 17.04
N ARG A 106 8.03 9.12 16.45
CA ARG A 106 8.76 10.39 16.39
C ARG A 106 8.75 11.08 17.74
N GLU A 107 7.61 11.10 18.42
CA GLU A 107 7.45 11.69 19.75
C GLU A 107 8.28 10.93 20.81
N GLN A 108 8.29 9.59 20.77
CA GLN A 108 9.12 8.76 21.66
C GLN A 108 10.63 8.92 21.48
N LYS A 109 11.10 9.52 20.38
CA LYS A 109 12.54 9.79 20.15
C LYS A 109 12.96 11.21 20.51
N ALA A 110 12.01 12.07 20.88
CA ALA A 110 12.26 13.45 21.26
C ALA A 110 12.46 13.62 22.79
N GLU A 111 12.21 12.56 23.56
CA GLU A 111 12.52 12.41 24.99
C GLU A 111 13.84 11.66 25.21
#